data_AF-A0A225WSF3-F1
#
_entry.id   AF-A0A225WSF3-F1
#
_cell.length_a   1.000
_cell.length_b   1.000
_cell.length_c   1.000
_cell.angle_alpha   90.00
_cell.angle_beta   90.00
_cell.angle_gamma   90.00
#
_symmetry.space_group_name_H-M   'P 1'
#
loop_
_entity.id
_entity.type
_entity.pdbx_description
1 polymer ?
#
loop_
_entity_poly.entity_id
_entity_poly.type
_entity_poly.pdbx_seq_one_letter_code
_entity_poly.pdbx_strand_id
1 'polypeptide(L)'
;MATLFQVTRSVRLYGLGDCSQSTITIPAAINAGLTVSLGVWVSDDEAVFQAEFALLQTLIEDHRAIFSNGNIVSIHVGSEAIYRKEITAAKNIEYLQVIKALLTAYGLEAVPVTIAEIGDVYLANPELTDAVDFVEANGFPFWERIDIASAVPYFHSRMEPLFQQALARDKRVVIGETGWASNGTSPKASFASPSNAATYFRQFYAYALEQGFDFYYFEGFDELWKATTTDDTVEGYFGLFHEDRSLKADIAALGLPSCTNEDASAGGYTPVPTTPAPGCRMRRARV
;
A
#
# COMPACT_ATOMS: atom_id res chain seq x y z
N MET A 1 9.41 -1.71 -11.81
CA MET A 1 9.77 -0.33 -11.44
C MET A 1 9.70 0.63 -12.61
N ALA A 2 10.50 0.48 -13.68
CA ALA A 2 10.40 1.38 -14.84
C ALA A 2 8.98 1.52 -15.44
N THR A 3 8.22 0.42 -15.54
CA THR A 3 6.81 0.45 -15.97
C THR A 3 5.94 1.29 -15.03
N LEU A 4 6.08 1.11 -13.72
CA LEU A 4 5.29 1.81 -12.71
C LEU A 4 5.64 3.30 -12.66
N PHE A 5 6.91 3.66 -12.86
CA PHE A 5 7.36 5.04 -12.90
C PHE A 5 6.69 5.89 -14.00
N GLN A 6 6.08 5.25 -15.00
CA GLN A 6 5.31 5.95 -16.03
C GLN A 6 3.99 6.51 -15.49
N VAL A 7 3.46 5.93 -14.41
CA VAL A 7 2.12 6.23 -13.88
C VAL A 7 2.10 6.60 -12.38
N THR A 8 3.20 6.40 -11.66
CA THR A 8 3.32 6.80 -10.25
C THR A 8 4.74 7.25 -9.90
N ARG A 9 4.86 8.00 -8.80
CA ARG A 9 6.12 8.41 -8.17
C ARG A 9 6.39 7.68 -6.86
N SER A 10 5.41 6.98 -6.30
CA SER A 10 5.55 6.23 -5.06
C SER A 10 4.97 4.83 -5.21
N VAL A 11 5.55 3.88 -4.49
CA VAL A 11 5.05 2.51 -4.37
C VAL A 11 4.88 2.15 -2.90
N ARG A 12 3.88 1.33 -2.59
CA ARG A 12 3.71 0.78 -1.24
C ARG A 12 4.18 -0.66 -1.27
N LEU A 13 4.85 -1.12 -0.20
CA LEU A 13 5.26 -2.52 -0.03
C LEU A 13 4.68 -3.03 1.28
N TYR A 14 4.26 -4.29 1.36
CA TYR A 14 3.53 -4.79 2.54
C TYR A 14 4.42 -5.43 3.61
N GLY A 15 5.66 -5.78 3.26
CA GLY A 15 6.61 -6.44 4.14
C GLY A 15 8.02 -6.39 3.58
N LEU A 16 9.01 -6.63 4.43
CA LEU A 16 10.42 -6.57 4.11
C LEU A 16 10.98 -7.94 3.72
N GLY A 17 10.51 -9.01 4.37
CA GLY A 17 11.08 -10.36 4.21
C GLY A 17 10.65 -11.08 2.94
N ASP A 18 9.46 -10.78 2.46
CA ASP A 18 8.79 -11.58 1.43
C ASP A 18 9.48 -11.47 0.06
N CYS A 19 10.15 -12.53 -0.39
CA CYS A 19 10.99 -12.49 -1.59
C CYS A 19 12.08 -11.41 -1.59
N SER A 20 12.69 -11.19 -0.42
CA SER A 20 13.85 -10.30 -0.29
C SER A 20 13.54 -8.87 -0.75
N GLN A 21 12.34 -8.35 -0.42
CA GLN A 21 11.95 -6.98 -0.80
C GLN A 21 12.96 -5.95 -0.29
N SER A 22 13.47 -6.16 0.93
CA SER A 22 14.47 -5.30 1.55
C SER A 22 15.74 -5.16 0.72
N THR A 23 16.19 -6.21 0.03
CA THR A 23 17.47 -6.22 -0.70
C THR A 23 17.31 -6.12 -2.23
N ILE A 24 16.12 -6.40 -2.78
CA ILE A 24 15.88 -6.38 -4.23
C ILE A 24 14.92 -5.26 -4.62
N THR A 25 13.72 -5.25 -4.03
CA THR A 25 12.61 -4.39 -4.47
C THR A 25 12.84 -2.93 -4.10
N ILE A 26 13.26 -2.65 -2.86
CA ILE A 26 13.50 -1.28 -2.39
C ILE A 26 14.61 -0.60 -3.20
N PRO A 27 15.81 -1.19 -3.39
CA PRO A 27 16.83 -0.57 -4.24
C PRO A 27 16.36 -0.40 -5.69
N ALA A 28 15.61 -1.34 -6.24
CA ALA A 28 15.08 -1.23 -7.60
C ALA A 28 14.05 -0.10 -7.76
N ALA A 29 13.22 0.15 -6.75
CA ALA A 29 12.26 1.25 -6.76
C ALA A 29 12.99 2.60 -6.70
N ILE A 30 13.89 2.76 -5.72
CA ILE A 30 14.68 3.98 -5.52
C ILE A 30 15.53 4.29 -6.77
N ASN A 31 16.21 3.30 -7.34
CA ASN A 31 17.01 3.49 -8.56
C ASN A 31 16.17 3.88 -9.78
N ALA A 32 14.88 3.53 -9.80
CA ALA A 32 13.96 3.96 -10.83
C ALA A 32 13.40 5.38 -10.58
N GLY A 33 13.78 6.05 -9.48
CA GLY A 33 13.28 7.36 -9.08
C GLY A 33 11.95 7.32 -8.33
N LEU A 34 11.55 6.17 -7.79
CA LEU A 34 10.34 6.02 -6.99
C LEU A 34 10.67 6.19 -5.49
N THR A 35 9.75 6.81 -4.76
CA THR A 35 9.71 6.73 -3.30
C THR A 35 8.98 5.46 -2.85
N VAL A 36 9.18 5.07 -1.59
CA VAL A 36 8.62 3.83 -1.04
C VAL A 36 7.94 4.07 0.31
N SER A 37 6.69 3.62 0.46
CA SER A 37 6.06 3.36 1.76
C SER A 37 6.32 1.92 2.16
N LEU A 38 7.00 1.70 3.28
CA LEU A 38 7.42 0.38 3.74
C LEU A 38 6.41 -0.23 4.70
N GLY A 39 6.08 -1.50 4.47
CA GLY A 39 5.32 -2.31 5.39
C GLY A 39 6.22 -3.13 6.29
N VAL A 40 5.88 -3.18 7.58
CA VAL A 40 6.38 -4.16 8.54
C VAL A 40 5.23 -5.11 8.80
N TRP A 41 5.29 -6.31 8.24
CA TRP A 41 4.14 -7.23 8.32
C TRP A 41 3.90 -7.71 9.75
N VAL A 42 2.62 -7.80 10.13
CA VAL A 42 2.18 -8.25 11.45
C VAL A 42 1.15 -9.36 11.29
N SER A 43 1.26 -10.39 12.11
CA SER A 43 0.33 -11.53 12.21
C SER A 43 0.10 -11.95 13.66
N ASP A 44 -0.64 -13.04 13.87
CA ASP A 44 -0.90 -13.65 15.17
C ASP A 44 0.34 -14.33 15.78
N ASP A 45 1.30 -14.72 14.93
CA ASP A 45 2.63 -15.14 15.36
C ASP A 45 3.58 -13.93 15.54
N GLU A 46 3.92 -13.65 16.80
CA GLU A 46 4.87 -12.60 17.19
C GLU A 46 6.26 -12.76 16.54
N ALA A 47 6.68 -14.00 16.22
CA ALA A 47 7.95 -14.23 15.55
C ALA A 47 8.01 -13.58 14.15
N VAL A 48 6.86 -13.40 13.49
CA VAL A 48 6.78 -12.71 12.20
C VAL A 48 7.11 -11.23 12.35
N PHE A 49 6.53 -10.54 13.34
CA PHE A 49 6.88 -9.15 13.62
C PHE A 49 8.36 -9.01 14.00
N GLN A 50 8.90 -9.93 14.82
CA GLN A 50 10.32 -9.88 15.21
C GLN A 50 11.25 -10.07 14.01
N ALA A 51 10.90 -10.94 13.06
CA ALA A 51 11.67 -11.12 11.83
C ALA A 51 11.63 -9.86 10.94
N GLU A 52 10.44 -9.26 10.76
CA GLU A 52 10.26 -8.01 10.00
C GLU A 52 10.99 -6.83 10.66
N PHE A 53 10.94 -6.73 12.00
CA PHE A 53 11.69 -5.74 12.78
C PHE A 53 13.20 -5.87 12.57
N ALA A 54 13.74 -7.09 12.66
CA ALA A 54 15.16 -7.34 12.44
C ALA A 54 15.60 -6.93 11.02
N LEU A 55 14.77 -7.22 10.01
CA LEU A 55 15.02 -6.79 8.63
C LEU A 55 15.00 -5.27 8.47
N LEU A 56 14.06 -4.58 9.14
CA LEU A 56 14.02 -3.12 9.14
C LEU A 56 15.29 -2.54 9.79
N GLN A 57 15.71 -3.10 10.92
CA GLN A 57 16.92 -2.69 11.60
C GLN A 57 18.16 -2.86 10.72
N THR A 58 18.35 -4.02 10.09
CA THR A 58 19.44 -4.24 9.12
C THR A 58 19.35 -3.26 7.95
N LEU A 59 18.17 -3.02 7.40
CA LEU A 59 17.99 -2.06 6.30
C LEU A 59 18.39 -0.62 6.72
N ILE A 60 18.06 -0.20 7.94
CA ILE A 60 18.46 1.09 8.49
C ILE A 60 19.98 1.15 8.70
N GLU A 61 20.58 0.10 9.25
CA GLU A 61 22.03 0.01 9.49
C GLU A 61 22.84 0.08 8.19
N ASP A 62 22.43 -0.68 7.19
CA ASP A 62 23.14 -0.79 5.91
C ASP A 62 22.87 0.42 5.00
N HIS A 63 21.68 1.01 5.08
CA HIS A 63 21.19 1.98 4.09
C HIS A 63 20.54 3.24 4.68
N ARG A 64 20.92 3.68 5.90
CA ARG A 64 20.36 4.86 6.60
C ARG A 64 20.05 6.08 5.71
N ALA A 65 20.89 6.35 4.71
CA ALA A 65 20.72 7.46 3.78
C ALA A 65 19.34 7.49 3.10
N ILE A 66 18.77 6.33 2.73
CA ILE A 66 17.48 6.25 2.03
C ILE A 66 16.29 6.66 2.91
N PHE A 67 16.45 6.62 4.23
CA PHE A 67 15.46 7.12 5.18
C PHE A 67 15.62 8.62 5.37
N SER A 68 16.87 9.09 5.55
CA SER A 68 17.14 10.50 5.82
C SER A 68 16.95 11.45 4.62
N ASN A 69 16.99 10.92 3.39
CA ASN A 69 16.86 11.72 2.17
C ASN A 69 15.43 11.70 1.56
N GLY A 70 14.47 11.07 2.23
CA GLY A 70 13.07 11.02 1.79
C GLY A 70 12.74 9.96 0.75
N ASN A 71 13.66 9.05 0.41
CA ASN A 71 13.32 7.91 -0.47
C ASN A 71 12.30 6.97 0.19
N ILE A 72 12.42 6.76 1.51
CA ILE A 72 11.39 6.12 2.32
C ILE A 72 10.48 7.20 2.89
N VAL A 73 9.21 7.21 2.44
CA VAL A 73 8.26 8.29 2.76
C VAL A 73 7.36 7.98 3.96
N SER A 74 7.20 6.70 4.31
CA SER A 74 6.45 6.26 5.50
C SER A 74 6.74 4.80 5.83
N ILE A 75 6.40 4.41 7.05
CA ILE A 75 6.35 3.01 7.49
C ILE A 75 4.96 2.68 8.04
N HIS A 76 4.30 1.63 7.56
CA HIS A 76 3.08 1.10 8.17
C HIS A 76 3.37 -0.21 8.92
N VAL A 77 2.89 -0.29 10.17
CA VAL A 77 3.08 -1.44 11.06
C VAL A 77 1.84 -2.31 11.02
N GLY A 78 1.93 -3.36 10.23
CA GLY A 78 0.81 -4.18 9.82
C GLY A 78 -0.06 -3.53 8.74
N SER A 79 -0.73 -4.39 7.97
CA SER A 79 -1.89 -4.03 7.16
C SER A 79 -3.00 -4.97 7.59
N GLU A 80 -4.14 -4.46 8.03
CA GLU A 80 -5.37 -5.19 8.39
C GLU A 80 -5.20 -6.32 9.43
N ALA A 81 -4.16 -6.30 10.26
CA ALA A 81 -3.91 -7.35 11.24
C ALA A 81 -5.02 -7.42 12.32
N ILE A 82 -5.63 -6.29 12.67
CA ILE A 82 -6.75 -6.20 13.61
C ILE A 82 -8.06 -6.59 12.92
N TYR A 83 -8.26 -6.18 11.66
CA TYR A 83 -9.38 -6.65 10.86
C TYR A 83 -9.37 -8.18 10.71
N ARG A 84 -8.21 -8.77 10.40
CA ARG A 84 -7.99 -10.23 10.32
C ARG A 84 -8.09 -10.96 11.66
N LYS A 85 -8.27 -10.25 12.79
CA LYS A 85 -8.37 -10.81 14.15
C LYS A 85 -7.09 -11.53 14.61
N GLU A 86 -5.96 -11.16 14.02
CA GLU A 86 -4.66 -11.74 14.35
C GLU A 86 -4.09 -11.08 15.61
N ILE A 87 -4.30 -9.77 15.79
CA ILE A 87 -3.87 -9.03 16.98
C ILE A 87 -4.91 -7.98 17.42
N THR A 88 -4.74 -7.44 18.62
CA THR A 88 -5.57 -6.34 19.15
C THR A 88 -4.99 -4.97 18.78
N ALA A 89 -5.82 -3.92 18.86
CA ALA A 89 -5.37 -2.54 18.68
C ALA A 89 -4.24 -2.17 19.66
N ALA A 90 -4.38 -2.52 20.93
CA ALA A 90 -3.35 -2.31 21.94
C ALA A 90 -2.01 -2.95 21.55
N LYS A 91 -2.03 -4.21 21.08
CA LYS A 91 -0.82 -4.91 20.66
C LYS A 91 -0.18 -4.27 19.42
N ASN A 92 -0.99 -3.82 18.45
CA ASN A 92 -0.41 -3.15 17.28
C ASN A 92 0.19 -1.77 17.63
N ILE A 93 -0.41 -1.06 18.58
CA ILE A 93 0.16 0.18 19.13
C ILE A 93 1.50 -0.09 19.82
N GLU A 94 1.66 -1.20 20.56
CA GLU A 94 2.96 -1.58 21.12
C GLU A 94 4.03 -1.76 20.02
N TYR A 95 3.70 -2.47 18.95
CA TYR A 95 4.60 -2.65 17.81
C TYR A 95 4.92 -1.33 17.10
N LEU A 96 3.93 -0.46 16.91
CA LEU A 96 4.11 0.90 16.40
C LEU A 96 5.13 1.67 17.25
N GLN A 97 5.01 1.65 18.58
CA GLN A 97 5.95 2.35 19.46
C GLN A 97 7.36 1.76 19.40
N VAL A 98 7.50 0.44 19.25
CA VAL A 98 8.80 -0.22 19.04
C VAL A 98 9.47 0.29 17.76
N ILE A 99 8.73 0.43 16.66
CA ILE A 99 9.25 0.96 15.40
C ILE A 99 9.63 2.44 15.52
N LYS A 100 8.81 3.27 16.16
CA LYS A 100 9.14 4.69 16.41
C LYS A 100 10.38 4.85 17.28
N ALA A 101 10.54 4.00 18.30
CA ALA A 101 11.73 3.99 19.15
C ALA A 101 13.00 3.60 18.37
N LEU A 102 12.90 2.60 17.48
CA LEU A 102 13.99 2.24 16.56
C LEU A 102 14.39 3.44 15.70
N LEU A 103 13.43 4.10 15.03
CA LEU A 103 13.72 5.27 14.20
C LEU A 103 14.39 6.40 15.00
N THR A 104 13.91 6.67 16.21
CA THR A 104 14.50 7.66 17.11
C THR A 104 15.95 7.31 17.48
N ALA A 105 16.24 6.03 17.75
CA ALA A 105 17.59 5.58 18.09
C ALA A 105 18.62 5.81 16.96
N TYR A 106 18.15 5.84 15.70
CA TYR A 106 18.97 6.14 14.52
C TYR A 106 18.81 7.59 14.02
N GLY A 107 18.12 8.47 14.76
CA GLY A 107 17.88 9.87 14.37
C GLY A 107 17.09 9.99 13.06
N LEU A 108 16.04 9.17 12.91
CA LEU A 108 15.16 9.07 11.75
C LEU A 108 13.68 9.35 12.12
N GLU A 109 13.44 10.08 13.22
CA GLU A 109 12.10 10.42 13.73
C GLU A 109 11.23 11.23 12.75
N ALA A 110 11.84 11.78 11.68
CA ALA A 110 11.13 12.46 10.61
C ALA A 110 10.38 11.50 9.66
N VAL A 111 10.69 10.20 9.65
CA VAL A 111 9.97 9.21 8.85
C VAL A 111 8.65 8.87 9.57
N PRO A 112 7.48 9.22 9.00
CA PRO A 112 6.21 9.02 9.68
C PRO A 112 5.82 7.54 9.73
N VAL A 113 5.24 7.13 10.86
CA VAL A 113 4.82 5.75 11.13
C VAL A 113 3.31 5.69 11.36
N THR A 114 2.66 4.71 10.74
CA THR A 114 1.22 4.46 10.84
C THR A 114 0.90 2.98 11.05
N ILE A 115 -0.38 2.66 11.11
CA ILE A 115 -0.97 1.33 11.08
C ILE A 115 -1.97 1.33 9.92
N ALA A 116 -1.84 0.42 8.95
CA ALA A 116 -2.81 0.34 7.87
C ALA A 116 -4.00 -0.55 8.27
N GLU A 117 -5.21 -0.01 8.31
CA GLU A 117 -6.42 -0.73 8.72
C GLU A 117 -7.65 -0.26 7.94
N ILE A 118 -8.73 -1.05 7.97
CA ILE A 118 -10.01 -0.58 7.41
C ILE A 118 -10.63 0.53 8.28
N GLY A 119 -11.47 1.36 7.66
CA GLY A 119 -12.10 2.49 8.36
C GLY A 119 -12.87 2.11 9.63
N ASP A 120 -13.59 0.98 9.59
CA ASP A 120 -14.34 0.46 10.74
C ASP A 120 -13.45 0.12 11.95
N VAL A 121 -12.24 -0.37 11.71
CA VAL A 121 -11.30 -0.70 12.78
C VAL A 121 -10.81 0.56 13.48
N TYR A 122 -10.47 1.60 12.71
CA TYR A 122 -10.10 2.90 13.28
C TYR A 122 -11.25 3.55 14.07
N LEU A 123 -12.49 3.42 13.60
CA LEU A 123 -13.67 3.96 14.29
C LEU A 123 -13.99 3.18 15.56
N ALA A 124 -13.79 1.86 15.56
CA ALA A 124 -14.00 1.01 16.73
C ALA A 124 -12.88 1.15 17.78
N ASN A 125 -11.68 1.58 17.37
CA ASN A 125 -10.51 1.74 18.24
C ASN A 125 -9.88 3.14 18.03
N PRO A 126 -10.52 4.22 18.51
CA PRO A 126 -10.05 5.59 18.27
C PRO A 126 -8.62 5.87 18.75
N GLU A 127 -8.13 5.11 19.73
CA GLU A 127 -6.76 5.16 20.23
C GLU A 127 -5.70 4.85 19.14
N LEU A 128 -6.07 4.15 18.07
CA LEU A 128 -5.21 3.98 16.91
C LEU A 128 -4.90 5.32 16.26
N THR A 129 -5.92 6.19 16.12
CA THR A 129 -5.75 7.51 15.50
C THR A 129 -4.86 8.42 16.35
N ASP A 130 -4.92 8.26 17.67
CA ASP A 130 -4.06 8.99 18.61
C ASP A 130 -2.58 8.55 18.51
N ALA A 131 -2.33 7.26 18.27
CA ALA A 131 -0.99 6.67 18.28
C ALA A 131 -0.18 6.92 16.99
N VAL A 132 -0.84 6.91 15.83
CA VAL A 132 -0.20 7.01 14.50
C VAL A 132 0.20 8.45 14.14
N ASP A 133 1.20 8.63 13.29
CA ASP A 133 1.59 9.96 12.79
C ASP A 133 0.58 10.49 11.75
N PHE A 134 -0.05 9.59 11.02
CA PHE A 134 -1.15 9.85 10.09
C PHE A 134 -2.06 8.62 10.01
N VAL A 135 -3.31 8.80 9.59
CA VAL A 135 -4.23 7.67 9.38
C VAL A 135 -4.00 7.08 8.00
N GLU A 136 -3.70 5.79 7.92
CA GLU A 136 -3.68 5.04 6.66
C GLU A 136 -4.85 4.06 6.63
N ALA A 137 -5.82 4.31 5.74
CA ALA A 137 -7.08 3.60 5.75
C ALA A 137 -7.34 2.83 4.45
N ASN A 138 -7.68 1.56 4.59
CA ASN A 138 -8.07 0.69 3.48
C ASN A 138 -9.59 0.72 3.28
N GLY A 139 -10.05 0.73 2.03
CA GLY A 139 -11.49 0.74 1.73
C GLY A 139 -11.79 0.22 0.33
N PHE A 140 -12.73 -0.73 0.24
CA PHE A 140 -13.07 -1.40 -1.01
C PHE A 140 -14.60 -1.56 -1.16
N PRO A 141 -15.28 -0.61 -1.82
CA PRO A 141 -16.68 -0.77 -2.21
C PRO A 141 -16.89 -2.05 -3.03
N PHE A 142 -15.86 -2.48 -3.75
CA PHE A 142 -15.83 -3.75 -4.49
C PHE A 142 -16.21 -4.96 -3.62
N TRP A 143 -15.65 -5.08 -2.41
CA TRP A 143 -15.93 -6.19 -1.49
C TRP A 143 -17.25 -6.04 -0.74
N GLU A 144 -17.86 -4.85 -0.79
CA GLU A 144 -19.15 -4.55 -0.17
C GLU A 144 -20.33 -4.71 -1.16
N ARG A 145 -20.06 -5.27 -2.37
CA ARG A 145 -21.05 -5.53 -3.44
C ARG A 145 -21.77 -4.26 -3.90
N ILE A 146 -21.06 -3.14 -3.89
CA ILE A 146 -21.58 -1.86 -4.32
C ILE A 146 -21.57 -1.78 -5.85
N ASP A 147 -22.63 -1.25 -6.45
CA ASP A 147 -22.65 -1.01 -7.90
C ASP A 147 -21.61 0.05 -8.30
N ILE A 148 -20.99 -0.12 -9.48
CA ILE A 148 -19.94 0.77 -9.97
C ILE A 148 -20.39 2.24 -10.02
N ALA A 149 -21.65 2.52 -10.33
CA ALA A 149 -22.17 3.88 -10.40
C ALA A 149 -22.25 4.56 -9.02
N SER A 150 -22.31 3.77 -7.94
CA SER A 150 -22.43 4.25 -6.56
C SER A 150 -21.14 4.08 -5.75
N ALA A 151 -20.09 3.48 -6.32
CA ALA A 151 -18.92 3.02 -5.59
C ALA A 151 -18.15 4.15 -4.86
N VAL A 152 -17.84 5.26 -5.55
CA VAL A 152 -17.12 6.39 -4.93
C VAL A 152 -18.00 7.20 -3.96
N PRO A 153 -19.27 7.53 -4.27
CA PRO A 153 -20.18 8.12 -3.28
C PRO A 153 -20.31 7.27 -2.02
N TYR A 154 -20.38 5.93 -2.19
CA TYR A 154 -20.40 4.99 -1.08
C TYR A 154 -19.10 5.06 -0.27
N PHE A 155 -17.94 4.95 -0.93
CA PHE A 155 -16.62 5.06 -0.30
C PHE A 155 -16.53 6.31 0.59
N HIS A 156 -16.88 7.47 0.03
CA HIS A 156 -16.89 8.73 0.77
C HIS A 156 -17.80 8.63 2.01
N SER A 157 -19.07 8.25 1.84
CA SER A 157 -20.02 8.16 2.96
C SER A 157 -19.57 7.19 4.06
N ARG A 158 -18.88 6.10 3.67
CA ARG A 158 -18.40 5.07 4.59
C ARG A 158 -17.20 5.55 5.40
N MET A 159 -16.32 6.33 4.78
CA MET A 159 -15.06 6.79 5.36
C MET A 159 -15.17 8.15 6.04
N GLU A 160 -16.21 8.93 5.73
CA GLU A 160 -16.41 10.28 6.28
C GLU A 160 -16.32 10.36 7.81
N PRO A 161 -16.90 9.42 8.60
CA PRO A 161 -16.72 9.45 10.04
C PRO A 161 -15.24 9.33 10.47
N LEU A 162 -14.43 8.55 9.75
CA LEU A 162 -12.99 8.44 10.02
C LEU A 162 -12.26 9.72 9.63
N PHE A 163 -12.63 10.35 8.52
CA PHE A 163 -12.03 11.63 8.12
C PHE A 163 -12.28 12.71 9.18
N GLN A 164 -13.50 12.79 9.71
CA GLN A 164 -13.82 13.70 10.82
C GLN A 164 -13.04 13.34 12.10
N GLN A 165 -12.91 12.04 12.41
CA GLN A 165 -12.12 11.57 13.56
C GLN A 165 -10.63 11.96 13.46
N ALA A 166 -10.06 11.83 12.25
CA ALA A 166 -8.67 12.17 11.96
C ALA A 166 -8.44 13.69 12.01
N LEU A 167 -9.33 14.46 11.38
CA LEU A 167 -9.31 15.93 11.40
C LEU A 167 -9.36 16.47 12.83
N ALA A 168 -10.21 15.91 13.70
CA ALA A 168 -10.32 16.29 15.10
C ALA A 168 -9.03 16.04 15.91
N ARG A 169 -8.10 15.23 15.39
CA ARG A 169 -6.80 14.91 15.99
C ARG A 169 -5.62 15.49 15.22
N ASP A 170 -5.89 16.39 14.27
CA ASP A 170 -4.89 16.98 13.37
C ASP A 170 -4.06 15.91 12.64
N LYS A 171 -4.72 14.82 12.24
CA LYS A 171 -4.11 13.73 11.48
C LYS A 171 -4.53 13.85 10.02
N ARG A 172 -3.54 13.90 9.13
CA ARG A 172 -3.80 13.69 7.70
C ARG A 172 -4.27 12.24 7.47
N VAL A 173 -5.04 12.05 6.40
CA VAL A 173 -5.52 10.73 5.98
C VAL A 173 -4.86 10.36 4.65
N VAL A 174 -4.40 9.12 4.56
CA VAL A 174 -3.90 8.47 3.35
C VAL A 174 -4.80 7.27 3.08
N ILE A 175 -5.25 7.10 1.84
CA ILE A 175 -5.97 5.87 1.47
C ILE A 175 -4.93 4.80 1.12
N GLY A 176 -4.72 3.87 2.05
CA GLY A 176 -3.69 2.84 1.95
C GLY A 176 -3.96 1.84 0.84
N GLU A 177 -5.22 1.45 0.66
CA GLU A 177 -5.63 0.50 -0.36
C GLU A 177 -7.07 0.77 -0.79
N THR A 178 -7.28 0.82 -2.10
CA THR A 178 -8.59 0.74 -2.73
C THR A 178 -8.44 0.27 -4.17
N GLY A 179 -9.44 -0.40 -4.74
CA GLY A 179 -9.34 -0.90 -6.10
C GLY A 179 -10.58 -1.63 -6.58
N TRP A 180 -10.54 -2.07 -7.82
CA TRP A 180 -11.62 -2.80 -8.48
C TRP A 180 -11.07 -3.81 -9.47
N ALA A 181 -11.42 -5.08 -9.32
CA ALA A 181 -10.94 -6.15 -10.19
C ALA A 181 -11.49 -6.00 -11.63
N SER A 182 -10.62 -6.17 -12.62
CA SER A 182 -11.02 -6.07 -14.04
C SER A 182 -11.56 -7.39 -14.62
N ASN A 183 -11.43 -8.51 -13.90
CA ASN A 183 -11.84 -9.83 -14.34
C ASN A 183 -12.01 -10.77 -13.13
N GLY A 184 -12.36 -12.02 -13.40
CA GLY A 184 -12.65 -13.04 -12.40
C GLY A 184 -14.11 -12.98 -11.95
N THR A 185 -14.44 -13.90 -11.04
CA THR A 185 -15.75 -14.00 -10.41
C THR A 185 -15.57 -14.24 -8.92
N SER A 186 -16.47 -13.68 -8.12
CA SER A 186 -16.60 -13.98 -6.69
C SER A 186 -18.03 -13.71 -6.25
N PRO A 187 -18.69 -14.62 -5.51
CA PRO A 187 -20.05 -14.41 -5.00
C PRO A 187 -20.10 -13.33 -3.91
N LYS A 188 -18.94 -12.93 -3.37
CA LYS A 188 -18.79 -11.95 -2.29
C LYS A 188 -18.49 -10.54 -2.81
N ALA A 189 -18.28 -10.37 -4.11
CA ALA A 189 -17.77 -9.13 -4.68
C ALA A 189 -18.75 -8.48 -5.67
N SER A 190 -18.45 -7.23 -5.98
CA SER A 190 -19.08 -6.47 -7.06
C SER A 190 -18.71 -7.04 -8.43
N PHE A 191 -19.45 -6.67 -9.47
CA PHE A 191 -19.18 -7.16 -10.83
C PHE A 191 -17.82 -6.67 -11.36
N ALA A 192 -16.90 -7.63 -11.56
CA ALA A 192 -15.58 -7.38 -12.13
C ALA A 192 -15.67 -7.29 -13.67
N SER A 193 -15.18 -6.19 -14.23
CA SER A 193 -15.02 -6.03 -15.67
C SER A 193 -13.98 -4.95 -15.99
N PRO A 194 -13.35 -4.95 -17.17
CA PRO A 194 -12.37 -3.93 -17.54
C PRO A 194 -12.96 -2.51 -17.48
N SER A 195 -14.18 -2.32 -17.99
CA SER A 195 -14.89 -1.05 -17.95
C SER A 195 -15.19 -0.58 -16.51
N ASN A 196 -15.57 -1.50 -15.61
CA ASN A 196 -15.82 -1.13 -14.22
C ASN A 196 -14.53 -0.77 -13.48
N ALA A 197 -13.44 -1.52 -13.70
CA ALA A 197 -12.15 -1.22 -13.10
C ALA A 197 -11.64 0.17 -13.52
N ALA A 198 -11.72 0.49 -14.81
CA ALA A 198 -11.33 1.81 -15.32
C ALA A 198 -12.27 2.94 -14.84
N THR A 199 -13.57 2.66 -14.72
CA THR A 199 -14.54 3.61 -14.18
C THR A 199 -14.24 3.92 -12.71
N TYR A 200 -13.99 2.91 -11.89
CA TYR A 200 -13.67 3.07 -10.48
C TYR A 200 -12.38 3.86 -10.30
N PHE A 201 -11.31 3.45 -11.00
CA PHE A 201 -10.02 4.14 -10.95
C PHE A 201 -10.15 5.63 -11.29
N ARG A 202 -10.81 5.98 -12.41
CA ARG A 202 -11.00 7.37 -12.83
C ARG A 202 -11.79 8.18 -11.79
N GLN A 203 -12.91 7.63 -11.30
CA GLN A 203 -13.77 8.33 -10.35
C GLN A 203 -13.07 8.51 -9.00
N PHE A 204 -12.40 7.46 -8.51
CA PHE A 204 -11.67 7.52 -7.24
C PHE A 204 -10.48 8.49 -7.34
N TYR A 205 -9.74 8.47 -8.46
CA TYR A 205 -8.65 9.41 -8.71
C TYR A 205 -9.13 10.87 -8.66
N ALA A 206 -10.22 11.20 -9.35
CA ALA A 206 -10.80 12.53 -9.34
C ALA A 206 -11.26 12.95 -7.93
N TYR A 207 -11.91 12.03 -7.22
CA TYR A 207 -12.32 12.24 -5.83
C TYR A 207 -11.12 12.48 -4.89
N ALA A 208 -10.06 11.66 -4.99
CA ALA A 208 -8.87 11.83 -4.17
C ALA A 208 -8.19 13.18 -4.42
N LEU A 209 -8.13 13.64 -5.67
CA LEU A 209 -7.63 14.99 -6.00
C LEU A 209 -8.51 16.10 -5.43
N GLU A 210 -9.84 15.97 -5.51
CA GLU A 210 -10.79 16.95 -4.97
C GLU A 210 -10.65 17.07 -3.44
N GLN A 211 -10.46 15.95 -2.75
CA GLN A 211 -10.29 15.90 -1.29
C GLN A 211 -8.85 16.18 -0.83
N GLY A 212 -7.88 16.19 -1.74
CA GLY A 212 -6.46 16.33 -1.41
C GLY A 212 -5.89 15.12 -0.66
N PHE A 213 -6.40 13.92 -0.92
CA PHE A 213 -5.88 12.69 -0.33
C PHE A 213 -4.68 12.15 -1.11
N ASP A 214 -3.62 11.79 -0.38
CA ASP A 214 -2.65 10.82 -0.87
C ASP A 214 -3.29 9.42 -0.87
N PHE A 215 -2.94 8.58 -1.84
CA PHE A 215 -3.45 7.21 -1.90
C PHE A 215 -2.49 6.24 -2.58
N TYR A 216 -2.64 4.96 -2.27
CA TYR A 216 -2.04 3.85 -3.01
C TYR A 216 -3.17 3.01 -3.61
N TYR A 217 -3.25 2.99 -4.95
CA TYR A 217 -4.28 2.25 -5.66
C TYR A 217 -3.87 0.77 -5.77
N PHE A 218 -4.79 -0.11 -5.38
CA PHE A 218 -4.60 -1.55 -5.37
C PHE A 218 -5.02 -2.14 -6.74
N GLU A 219 -4.11 -2.59 -7.60
CA GLU A 219 -2.64 -2.71 -7.40
C GLU A 219 -1.84 -2.44 -8.68
N GLY A 220 -0.51 -2.44 -8.60
CA GLY A 220 0.36 -2.26 -9.76
C GLY A 220 0.14 -3.29 -10.89
N PHE A 221 0.26 -4.59 -10.61
CA PHE A 221 0.19 -5.65 -11.63
C PHE A 221 -0.81 -6.73 -11.23
N ASP A 222 -1.46 -7.35 -12.21
CA ASP A 222 -2.26 -8.56 -11.96
C ASP A 222 -1.41 -9.66 -11.31
N GLU A 223 -1.89 -10.18 -10.19
CA GLU A 223 -1.25 -11.24 -9.42
C GLU A 223 -2.00 -12.57 -9.60
N LEU A 224 -1.89 -13.17 -10.79
CA LEU A 224 -2.70 -14.34 -11.20
C LEU A 224 -2.58 -15.55 -10.26
N TRP A 225 -1.51 -15.63 -9.47
CA TRP A 225 -1.34 -16.66 -8.45
C TRP A 225 -2.37 -16.60 -7.32
N LYS A 226 -3.07 -15.47 -7.13
CA LYS A 226 -4.16 -15.31 -6.14
C LYS A 226 -5.47 -15.94 -6.60
N ALA A 227 -5.64 -16.18 -7.91
CA ALA A 227 -6.80 -16.88 -8.46
C ALA A 227 -6.67 -18.39 -8.24
N THR A 228 -6.80 -18.81 -6.98
CA THR A 228 -6.50 -20.19 -6.54
C THR A 228 -7.67 -21.16 -6.63
N THR A 229 -8.92 -20.65 -6.71
CA THR A 229 -10.13 -21.46 -6.91
C THR A 229 -10.84 -21.06 -8.20
N THR A 230 -11.85 -21.82 -8.63
CA THR A 230 -12.60 -21.52 -9.86
C THR A 230 -13.68 -20.45 -9.68
N ASP A 231 -14.18 -20.29 -8.46
CA ASP A 231 -15.36 -19.48 -8.12
C ASP A 231 -15.04 -18.21 -7.29
N ASP A 232 -13.78 -18.03 -6.88
CA ASP A 232 -13.27 -16.85 -6.17
C ASP A 232 -11.91 -16.46 -6.77
N THR A 233 -11.95 -15.77 -7.92
CA THR A 233 -10.77 -15.49 -8.76
C THR A 233 -10.42 -14.01 -8.89
N VAL A 234 -11.28 -13.12 -8.40
CA VAL A 234 -11.16 -11.66 -8.61
C VAL A 234 -9.86 -11.08 -8.07
N GLU A 235 -9.29 -11.66 -7.01
CA GLU A 235 -8.02 -11.23 -6.43
C GLU A 235 -6.86 -11.26 -7.42
N GLY A 236 -6.91 -12.10 -8.46
CA GLY A 236 -5.86 -12.15 -9.47
C GLY A 236 -5.86 -10.98 -10.47
N TYR A 237 -6.85 -10.09 -10.43
CA TYR A 237 -7.14 -9.16 -11.52
C TYR A 237 -7.29 -7.68 -11.10
N PHE A 238 -6.71 -7.27 -9.97
CA PHE A 238 -6.76 -5.88 -9.47
C PHE A 238 -5.73 -4.94 -10.12
N GLY A 239 -4.81 -5.46 -10.94
CA GLY A 239 -3.72 -4.67 -11.51
C GLY A 239 -4.18 -3.53 -12.41
N LEU A 240 -3.47 -2.40 -12.41
CA LEU A 240 -3.52 -1.42 -13.51
C LEU A 240 -2.90 -2.01 -14.78
N PHE A 241 -1.87 -2.83 -14.60
CA PHE A 241 -1.18 -3.57 -15.64
C PHE A 241 -1.53 -5.07 -15.55
N HIS A 242 -1.41 -5.77 -16.67
CA HIS A 242 -1.39 -7.22 -16.70
C HIS A 242 -0.09 -7.78 -16.06
N GLU A 243 -0.06 -9.08 -15.75
CA GLU A 243 1.13 -9.77 -15.20
C GLU A 243 2.38 -9.59 -16.11
N ASP A 244 2.16 -9.50 -17.43
CA ASP A 244 3.20 -9.26 -18.43
C ASP A 244 3.68 -7.80 -18.53
N ARG A 245 3.15 -6.93 -17.65
CA ARG A 245 3.47 -5.50 -17.51
C ARG A 245 2.92 -4.61 -18.62
N SER A 246 2.03 -5.12 -19.48
CA SER A 246 1.28 -4.28 -20.42
C SER A 246 0.15 -3.54 -19.69
N LEU A 247 -0.05 -2.25 -20.03
CA LEU A 247 -1.12 -1.44 -19.45
C LEU A 247 -2.46 -1.93 -19.98
N LYS A 248 -3.45 -2.14 -19.10
CA LYS A 248 -4.79 -2.57 -19.51
C LYS A 248 -5.43 -1.54 -20.43
N ALA A 249 -6.06 -2.00 -21.52
CA ALA A 249 -6.59 -1.12 -22.56
C ALA A 249 -7.58 -0.07 -22.03
N ASP A 250 -8.51 -0.46 -21.16
CA ASP A 250 -9.49 0.47 -20.56
C ASP A 250 -8.83 1.49 -19.62
N ILE A 251 -7.72 1.13 -18.96
CA ILE A 251 -6.93 2.08 -18.15
C ILE A 251 -6.16 3.03 -19.06
N ALA A 252 -5.53 2.51 -20.12
CA ALA A 252 -4.81 3.33 -21.10
C ALA A 252 -5.74 4.35 -21.79
N ALA A 253 -6.99 3.96 -22.07
CA ALA A 253 -8.00 4.82 -22.68
C ALA A 253 -8.42 6.01 -21.81
N LEU A 254 -8.09 6.02 -20.51
CA LEU A 254 -8.35 7.16 -19.63
C LEU A 254 -7.44 8.36 -19.93
N GLY A 255 -6.32 8.17 -20.64
CA GLY A 255 -5.40 9.25 -21.00
C GLY A 255 -4.76 9.93 -19.78
N LEU A 256 -4.39 9.15 -18.77
CA LEU A 256 -3.81 9.67 -17.52
C LEU A 256 -2.53 10.49 -17.81
N PRO A 257 -2.30 11.59 -17.08
CA PRO A 257 -1.10 12.38 -17.25
C PRO A 257 0.14 11.52 -16.98
N SER A 258 1.09 11.53 -17.91
CA SER A 258 2.38 10.86 -17.72
C SER A 258 3.21 11.61 -16.68
N CYS A 259 3.81 10.91 -15.72
CA CYS A 259 4.73 11.54 -14.79
C CYS A 259 6.04 11.89 -15.53
N THR A 260 6.34 13.18 -15.74
CA THR A 260 7.57 13.62 -16.45
C THR A 260 8.77 13.75 -15.52
N ASN A 261 9.99 13.51 -16.04
CA ASN A 261 11.24 13.49 -15.27
C ASN A 261 11.56 14.81 -14.53
N GLU A 262 10.92 15.92 -14.89
CA GLU A 262 11.10 17.21 -14.19
C GLU A 262 10.60 17.19 -12.74
N ASP A 263 9.77 16.21 -12.37
CA ASP A 263 9.24 16.04 -11.01
C ASP A 263 10.14 15.19 -10.10
N ALA A 264 11.27 14.66 -10.59
CA ALA A 264 12.12 13.72 -9.85
C ALA A 264 13.46 14.34 -9.45
N SER A 265 13.49 15.05 -8.32
CA SER A 265 14.74 15.50 -7.71
C SER A 265 15.34 14.49 -6.73
N ALA A 266 16.56 14.03 -7.09
CA ALA A 266 17.68 13.58 -6.24
C ALA A 266 17.72 12.14 -5.69
N GLY A 267 18.81 11.43 -6.05
CA GLY A 267 19.35 10.33 -5.24
C GLY A 267 19.97 9.17 -6.04
N GLY A 268 21.15 9.34 -6.63
CA GLY A 268 21.88 8.25 -7.29
C GLY A 268 22.43 7.23 -6.29
N TYR A 269 21.95 5.98 -6.35
CA TYR A 269 22.51 4.83 -5.65
C TYR A 269 23.15 3.87 -6.67
N THR A 270 24.36 3.38 -6.37
CA THR A 270 25.04 2.37 -7.18
C THR A 270 24.55 0.97 -6.79
N PRO A 271 24.01 0.17 -7.72
CA PRO A 271 23.49 -1.17 -7.42
C PRO A 271 24.59 -2.12 -6.92
N VAL A 272 24.29 -2.89 -5.87
CA VAL A 272 25.02 -4.13 -5.56
C VAL A 272 24.42 -5.25 -6.42
N PRO A 273 25.21 -6.01 -7.19
CA PRO A 273 24.67 -7.10 -8.00
C PRO A 273 24.34 -8.30 -7.12
N THR A 274 23.05 -8.60 -6.94
CA THR A 274 22.61 -9.88 -6.38
C THR A 274 21.78 -10.65 -7.42
N THR A 275 22.28 -11.83 -7.79
CA THR A 275 21.59 -12.77 -8.68
C THR A 275 20.26 -13.20 -8.06
N PRO A 276 19.12 -13.16 -8.78
CA PRO A 276 17.85 -13.65 -8.25
C PRO A 276 17.93 -15.15 -7.96
N ALA A 277 17.46 -15.59 -6.79
CA ALA A 277 17.24 -17.00 -6.53
C ALA A 277 16.11 -17.53 -7.45
N PRO A 278 16.32 -18.61 -8.23
CA PRO A 278 15.27 -19.19 -9.05
C PRO A 278 14.12 -19.70 -8.16
N GLY A 279 12.90 -19.22 -8.39
CA GLY A 279 11.69 -19.73 -7.73
C GLY A 279 11.01 -18.80 -6.72
N CYS A 280 11.51 -17.58 -6.49
CA CYS A 280 10.79 -16.62 -5.65
C CYS A 280 9.64 -15.96 -6.43
N ARG A 281 8.41 -16.45 -6.24
CA ARG A 281 7.19 -15.68 -6.55
C ARG A 281 6.97 -14.74 -5.37
N MET A 282 7.04 -13.43 -5.57
CA MET A 282 6.70 -12.43 -4.56
C MET A 282 5.28 -12.73 -4.04
N ARG A 283 5.15 -13.21 -2.79
CA ARG A 283 3.85 -13.56 -2.21
C ARG A 283 3.17 -12.34 -1.57
N ARG A 284 3.91 -11.25 -1.33
CA ARG A 284 3.43 -10.01 -0.68
C ARG A 284 4.06 -8.72 -1.23
N ALA A 285 4.60 -8.72 -2.45
CA ALA A 285 5.04 -7.48 -3.09
C ALA A 285 3.89 -6.93 -3.94
N ARG A 286 2.89 -6.39 -3.24
CA ARG A 286 1.79 -5.63 -3.82
C ARG A 286 2.27 -4.18 -3.87
N VAL A 287 2.32 -3.60 -5.07
CA VAL A 287 2.86 -2.25 -5.37
C VAL A 287 1.80 -1.18 -5.18
#